data_AF-A0A814FRM0-F1
#
_entry.id   AF-A0A814FRM0-F1
#
_cell.length_a   1.000
_cell.length_b   1.000
_cell.length_c   1.000
_cell.angle_alpha   90.00
_cell.angle_beta   90.00
_cell.angle_gamma   90.00
#
_symmetry.space_group_name_H-M   'P 1'
#
loop_
_entity.id
_entity.type
_entity.pdbx_description
1 polymer ?
#
loop_
_entity_poly.entity_id
_entity_poly.type
_entity_poly.pdbx_seq_one_letter_code
_entity_poly.pdbx_strand_id
1 'polypeptide(L)'
;MASNTLDGIWSVKIVYLPSSVTVQELANTFNVPFSRVRIPKVQQYNTYYAFINDFNSEQVARNFADQWSGSSVLGNIIKCSAVPRKDNDSLPYTPRFIVRTQPELSEEPIISEEKTYYEECKQYYQLTKMPLVSVSDEILTDNLALESVSFKFVIDENYNEFNIENFLSKMCNILNISRNDIDIRKIQKGSVILELEFMKKFGSGMKKIKMKAIYHAITDKLREEMGKQNQNSGHTYWTGALQDGRDRGDSPYYCPVGRKRYSFHVCDNFHEKVKGWCICYHGTKFSFGLSILLSGLKPATAISHGKGIYASPSIIYVSHPRYSKVREINLSEQSSFFKRGKYVQFALEYRVHPKYRKVVGCETLGAGKTIIDPNINNNIIEWVIDNNNKDIVDFNDPDASIICSGLMIRVTDNHPMFLPESHWWGQRASGQKCNIIYD
;
A
#
# COMPACT_ATOMS: atom_id res chain seq x y z
N MET A 1 -38.43 15.31 -17.71
CA MET A 1 -39.58 16.06 -18.25
C MET A 1 -39.12 17.48 -18.55
N ALA A 2 -39.62 18.10 -19.61
CA ALA A 2 -39.20 19.45 -20.00
C ALA A 2 -40.04 20.54 -19.29
N SER A 3 -39.44 21.71 -19.10
CA SER A 3 -40.16 22.98 -19.11
C SER A 3 -39.35 23.97 -19.95
N ASN A 4 -40.05 24.75 -20.78
CA ASN A 4 -39.45 25.66 -21.74
C ASN A 4 -39.24 27.05 -21.10
N THR A 5 -38.04 27.62 -21.21
CA THR A 5 -37.81 29.06 -20.95
C THR A 5 -37.93 29.79 -22.29
N LEU A 6 -38.70 30.89 -22.30
CA LEU A 6 -39.37 31.41 -23.51
C LEU A 6 -38.45 31.76 -24.70
N ASP A 7 -37.17 32.02 -24.46
CA ASP A 7 -36.20 32.44 -25.49
C ASP A 7 -35.38 31.28 -26.11
N GLY A 8 -35.48 30.05 -25.56
CA GLY A 8 -34.82 28.86 -26.12
C GLY A 8 -33.28 28.86 -26.11
N ILE A 9 -32.65 29.81 -25.41
CA ILE A 9 -31.20 30.02 -25.40
C ILE A 9 -30.46 28.91 -24.63
N TRP A 10 -29.30 28.50 -25.15
CA TRP A 10 -28.45 27.47 -24.55
C TRP A 10 -27.15 28.01 -23.95
N SER A 11 -26.64 27.26 -22.97
CA SER A 11 -25.42 27.59 -22.24
C SER A 11 -24.44 26.42 -22.11
N VAL A 12 -23.23 26.70 -21.64
CA VAL A 12 -22.32 25.76 -20.97
C VAL A 12 -21.95 26.37 -19.62
N LYS A 13 -21.45 25.56 -18.69
CA LYS A 13 -20.76 26.01 -17.48
C LYS A 13 -19.29 25.63 -17.57
N ILE A 14 -18.38 26.57 -17.26
CA ILE A 14 -16.95 26.28 -17.05
C ILE A 14 -16.69 26.22 -15.55
N VAL A 15 -16.09 25.14 -15.06
CA VAL A 15 -15.67 24.97 -13.67
C VAL A 15 -14.16 24.77 -13.56
N TYR A 16 -13.62 24.98 -12.36
CA TYR A 16 -12.19 24.98 -12.02
C TYR A 16 -11.40 26.16 -12.60
N LEU A 17 -12.01 27.35 -12.63
CA LEU A 17 -11.29 28.57 -12.97
C LEU A 17 -10.40 29.07 -11.80
N PRO A 18 -9.32 29.81 -12.07
CA PRO A 18 -8.66 30.63 -11.05
C PRO A 18 -9.63 31.72 -10.56
N SER A 19 -9.61 32.03 -9.25
CA SER A 19 -10.44 33.11 -8.69
C SER A 19 -10.02 34.52 -9.12
N SER A 20 -8.85 34.66 -9.71
CA SER A 20 -8.32 35.91 -10.27
C SER A 20 -8.73 36.17 -11.73
N VAL A 21 -9.41 35.23 -12.41
CA VAL A 21 -9.65 35.34 -13.85
C VAL A 21 -10.68 36.43 -14.18
N THR A 22 -10.37 37.23 -15.18
CA THR A 22 -11.24 38.29 -15.67
C THR A 22 -12.16 37.84 -16.81
N VAL A 23 -13.24 38.61 -16.99
CA VAL A 23 -14.14 38.55 -18.16
C VAL A 23 -13.36 38.69 -19.49
N GLN A 24 -12.33 39.54 -19.56
CA GLN A 24 -11.56 39.75 -20.79
C GLN A 24 -10.61 38.60 -21.09
N GLU A 25 -9.95 38.02 -20.09
CA GLU A 25 -9.10 36.84 -20.27
C GLU A 25 -9.94 35.65 -20.76
N LEU A 26 -11.09 35.40 -20.13
CA LEU A 26 -12.07 34.41 -20.60
C LEU A 26 -12.62 34.75 -21.99
N ALA A 27 -12.73 36.03 -22.36
CA ALA A 27 -13.18 36.42 -23.69
C ALA A 27 -12.08 36.32 -24.77
N ASN A 28 -10.80 36.33 -24.41
CA ASN A 28 -9.66 36.25 -25.35
C ASN A 28 -9.08 34.82 -25.48
N THR A 29 -9.07 34.07 -24.38
CA THR A 29 -8.40 32.76 -24.23
C THR A 29 -8.98 31.58 -25.01
N PHE A 30 -10.29 31.32 -24.98
CA PHE A 30 -11.39 32.25 -25.21
C PHE A 30 -11.31 32.69 -26.72
N ASN A 31 -12.02 33.73 -27.17
CA ASN A 31 -12.01 34.40 -28.50
C ASN A 31 -13.45 34.79 -28.93
N VAL A 32 -14.07 35.69 -28.17
CA VAL A 32 -15.40 36.29 -28.40
C VAL A 32 -15.42 37.79 -28.12
N PRO A 33 -16.50 38.48 -28.54
CA PRO A 33 -16.95 39.67 -27.84
C PRO A 33 -17.05 39.46 -26.32
N PHE A 34 -16.44 40.36 -25.54
CA PHE A 34 -16.51 40.41 -24.07
C PHE A 34 -17.93 40.52 -23.51
N SER A 35 -18.87 41.12 -24.25
CA SER A 35 -20.29 41.28 -23.89
C SER A 35 -20.98 39.96 -23.59
N ARG A 36 -20.32 38.90 -24.02
CA ARG A 36 -20.70 37.54 -23.81
C ARG A 36 -20.31 37.09 -22.38
N VAL A 37 -19.06 37.23 -21.93
CA VAL A 37 -18.63 36.61 -20.65
C VAL A 37 -19.17 37.33 -19.38
N ARG A 38 -19.74 36.55 -18.45
CA ARG A 38 -20.23 36.94 -17.12
C ARG A 38 -19.81 35.90 -16.07
N ILE A 39 -19.23 36.38 -14.99
CA ILE A 39 -18.82 35.60 -13.82
C ILE A 39 -19.80 35.89 -12.67
N PRO A 40 -20.43 34.88 -12.05
CA PRO A 40 -21.33 35.09 -10.92
C PRO A 40 -20.65 35.81 -9.75
N LYS A 41 -21.30 36.88 -9.26
CA LYS A 41 -20.85 37.65 -8.09
C LYS A 41 -20.80 36.82 -6.80
N VAL A 42 -21.64 35.78 -6.71
CA VAL A 42 -21.65 34.82 -5.60
C VAL A 42 -21.25 33.46 -6.15
N GLN A 43 -20.09 32.98 -5.71
CA GLN A 43 -19.53 31.69 -6.09
C GLN A 43 -19.89 30.66 -5.01
N GLN A 44 -20.53 29.56 -5.42
CA GLN A 44 -20.90 28.47 -4.51
C GLN A 44 -19.84 27.37 -4.55
N TYR A 45 -19.42 26.91 -3.36
CA TYR A 45 -18.40 25.88 -3.12
C TYR A 45 -16.97 26.25 -3.55
N ASN A 46 -16.00 25.39 -3.22
CA ASN A 46 -14.54 25.63 -3.32
C ASN A 46 -14.01 25.64 -4.77
N THR A 47 -14.85 25.90 -5.77
CA THR A 47 -14.51 25.81 -7.20
C THR A 47 -15.10 26.99 -7.96
N TYR A 48 -14.25 27.93 -8.35
CA TYR A 48 -14.65 29.12 -9.11
C TYR A 48 -15.18 28.71 -10.50
N TYR A 49 -16.25 29.37 -10.97
CA TYR A 49 -16.92 29.06 -12.23
C TYR A 49 -17.43 30.30 -12.96
N ALA A 50 -17.55 30.16 -14.28
CA ALA A 50 -18.17 31.11 -15.19
C ALA A 50 -19.17 30.38 -16.10
N PHE A 51 -20.05 31.14 -16.74
CA PHE A 51 -21.05 30.59 -17.65
C PHE A 51 -20.77 30.97 -19.10
N ILE A 52 -21.54 30.41 -20.02
CA ILE A 52 -21.23 30.32 -21.45
C ILE A 52 -22.55 30.26 -22.27
N ASN A 53 -23.36 31.32 -22.37
CA ASN A 53 -24.74 31.33 -22.95
C ASN A 53 -24.82 31.42 -24.51
N ASP A 54 -25.92 32.00 -25.02
CA ASP A 54 -26.28 32.42 -26.39
C ASP A 54 -25.69 31.57 -27.51
N PHE A 55 -25.84 30.26 -27.34
CA PHE A 55 -25.92 29.33 -28.45
C PHE A 55 -27.38 29.22 -28.91
N ASN A 56 -27.54 29.17 -30.23
CA ASN A 56 -28.82 29.02 -30.92
C ASN A 56 -29.45 27.62 -30.79
N SER A 57 -28.74 26.65 -30.21
CA SER A 57 -29.19 25.26 -30.05
C SER A 57 -28.32 24.49 -29.05
N GLU A 58 -28.89 23.43 -28.49
CA GLU A 58 -28.17 22.50 -27.60
C GLU A 58 -26.94 21.88 -28.29
N GLN A 59 -27.06 21.51 -29.57
CA GLN A 59 -25.99 20.83 -30.28
C GLN A 59 -24.75 21.72 -30.47
N VAL A 60 -24.93 23.02 -30.73
CA VAL A 60 -23.79 23.94 -30.83
C VAL A 60 -23.15 24.18 -29.46
N ALA A 61 -23.96 24.28 -28.38
CA ALA A 61 -23.44 24.36 -27.01
C ALA A 61 -22.66 23.08 -26.60
N ARG A 62 -23.13 21.90 -27.01
CA ARG A 62 -22.43 20.61 -26.80
C ARG A 62 -21.13 20.53 -27.59
N ASN A 63 -21.18 20.76 -28.91
CA ASN A 63 -19.98 20.79 -29.76
C ASN A 63 -18.92 21.75 -29.22
N PHE A 64 -19.34 22.92 -28.69
CA PHE A 64 -18.45 23.85 -28.02
C PHE A 64 -17.91 23.29 -26.69
N ALA A 65 -18.76 22.74 -25.82
CA ALA A 65 -18.32 22.13 -24.56
C ALA A 65 -17.29 21.01 -24.79
N ASP A 66 -17.53 20.13 -25.77
CA ASP A 66 -16.66 19.01 -26.12
C ASP A 66 -15.38 19.45 -26.83
N GLN A 67 -15.39 20.61 -27.50
CA GLN A 67 -14.18 21.22 -28.04
C GLN A 67 -13.21 21.67 -26.93
N TRP A 68 -13.74 22.02 -25.73
CA TRP A 68 -13.03 22.75 -24.66
C TRP A 68 -12.85 22.03 -23.33
N SER A 69 -13.70 21.06 -23.00
CA SER A 69 -13.53 20.22 -21.81
C SER A 69 -12.17 19.51 -21.83
N GLY A 70 -11.40 19.62 -20.75
CA GLY A 70 -10.04 19.06 -20.67
C GLY A 70 -8.93 19.98 -21.19
N SER A 71 -9.26 21.15 -21.76
CA SER A 71 -8.23 22.13 -22.17
C SER A 71 -7.52 22.74 -20.96
N SER A 72 -6.20 22.93 -21.06
CA SER A 72 -5.35 23.44 -19.98
C SER A 72 -5.13 24.96 -20.06
N VAL A 73 -6.21 25.72 -20.27
CA VAL A 73 -6.15 27.18 -20.42
C VAL A 73 -6.22 27.89 -19.06
N LEU A 74 -5.66 29.11 -18.98
CA LEU A 74 -5.66 29.94 -17.76
C LEU A 74 -5.04 29.25 -16.53
N GLY A 75 -4.10 28.33 -16.76
CA GLY A 75 -3.39 27.62 -15.69
C GLY A 75 -4.20 26.55 -14.96
N ASN A 76 -5.39 26.17 -15.44
CA ASN A 76 -6.16 25.03 -14.91
C ASN A 76 -6.62 24.09 -16.03
N ILE A 77 -6.93 22.83 -15.69
CA ILE A 77 -7.75 22.00 -16.59
C ILE A 77 -9.21 22.38 -16.36
N ILE A 78 -9.81 23.06 -17.33
CA ILE A 78 -11.22 23.42 -17.27
C ILE A 78 -12.11 22.22 -17.63
N LYS A 79 -13.26 22.11 -16.96
CA LYS A 79 -14.34 21.22 -17.39
C LYS A 79 -15.52 22.06 -17.88
N CYS A 80 -15.97 21.72 -19.08
CA CYS A 80 -17.12 22.31 -19.75
C CYS A 80 -18.30 21.32 -19.72
N SER A 81 -19.52 21.81 -19.48
CA SER A 81 -20.75 21.01 -19.59
C SER A 81 -21.92 21.86 -20.07
N ALA A 82 -22.53 21.47 -21.20
CA ALA A 82 -23.68 22.15 -21.77
C ALA A 82 -24.89 22.05 -20.84
N VAL A 83 -25.60 23.16 -20.65
CA VAL A 83 -26.76 23.29 -19.75
C VAL A 83 -27.82 24.19 -20.40
N PRO A 84 -29.12 23.91 -20.22
CA PRO A 84 -30.17 24.86 -20.62
C PRO A 84 -30.03 26.15 -19.83
N ARG A 85 -30.25 27.31 -20.46
CA ARG A 85 -30.23 28.59 -19.76
C ARG A 85 -31.47 28.73 -18.88
N LYS A 86 -31.32 28.38 -17.59
CA LYS A 86 -32.02 29.10 -16.52
C LYS A 86 -31.26 30.41 -16.33
N ASP A 87 -31.94 31.54 -16.39
CA ASP A 87 -31.28 32.84 -16.38
C ASP A 87 -30.45 33.07 -15.11
N ASN A 88 -29.13 33.00 -15.27
CA ASN A 88 -28.14 34.03 -14.90
C ASN A 88 -26.72 33.60 -15.37
N ASP A 89 -25.91 34.56 -15.86
CA ASP A 89 -24.48 34.46 -16.29
C ASP A 89 -24.20 33.77 -17.67
N SER A 90 -23.12 34.12 -18.45
CA SER A 90 -22.92 34.04 -19.96
C SER A 90 -21.38 33.96 -20.39
N LEU A 91 -20.73 33.73 -21.60
CA LEU A 91 -20.95 33.35 -23.06
C LEU A 91 -19.58 33.44 -23.94
N PRO A 92 -19.15 32.50 -24.87
CA PRO A 92 -17.79 32.39 -25.54
C PRO A 92 -17.62 31.82 -27.02
N TYR A 93 -16.35 31.57 -27.48
CA TYR A 93 -15.81 30.83 -28.68
C TYR A 93 -14.25 30.68 -28.57
N THR A 94 -13.49 29.72 -29.20
CA THR A 94 -12.05 29.43 -28.81
C THR A 94 -11.08 28.64 -29.78
N PRO A 95 -9.71 28.68 -29.64
CA PRO A 95 -8.70 27.91 -30.45
C PRO A 95 -7.58 27.04 -29.74
N ARG A 96 -6.85 26.15 -30.50
CA ARG A 96 -6.01 24.96 -30.08
C ARG A 96 -4.55 24.87 -30.65
N PHE A 97 -3.73 23.83 -30.30
CA PHE A 97 -2.39 23.49 -30.88
C PHE A 97 -1.98 21.96 -30.95
N ILE A 98 -0.72 21.60 -31.34
CA ILE A 98 -0.27 20.37 -32.08
C ILE A 98 0.86 19.50 -31.36
N VAL A 99 1.42 18.41 -31.97
CA VAL A 99 2.23 17.28 -31.37
C VAL A 99 3.54 16.91 -32.16
N ARG A 100 4.47 16.09 -31.60
CA ARG A 100 5.75 15.54 -32.16
C ARG A 100 6.07 14.07 -31.70
N THR A 101 7.17 13.46 -32.17
CA THR A 101 7.58 12.02 -32.10
C THR A 101 8.65 11.63 -31.02
N GLN A 102 9.03 10.34 -30.94
CA GLN A 102 9.73 9.64 -29.82
C GLN A 102 11.30 9.63 -29.82
N PRO A 103 11.95 9.28 -28.68
CA PRO A 103 13.41 9.18 -28.49
C PRO A 103 14.00 7.75 -28.45
N GLU A 104 15.33 7.63 -28.53
CA GLU A 104 16.15 6.40 -28.41
C GLU A 104 16.75 6.20 -26.99
N LEU A 105 17.37 5.04 -26.72
CA LEU A 105 17.83 4.61 -25.39
C LEU A 105 19.38 4.57 -25.27
N SER A 106 19.93 4.80 -24.06
CA SER A 106 21.38 4.72 -23.76
C SER A 106 21.73 3.47 -22.93
N GLU A 107 22.93 2.91 -23.15
CA GLU A 107 23.48 1.72 -22.46
C GLU A 107 24.39 2.06 -21.25
N GLU A 108 24.41 3.31 -20.79
CA GLU A 108 25.39 3.78 -19.80
C GLU A 108 25.41 2.97 -18.48
N PRO A 109 26.60 2.66 -17.94
CA PRO A 109 26.74 2.02 -16.64
C PRO A 109 26.38 2.97 -15.48
N ILE A 110 26.23 2.40 -14.29
CA ILE A 110 26.02 3.15 -13.05
C ILE A 110 27.34 3.74 -12.56
N ILE A 111 27.41 5.07 -12.40
CA ILE A 111 28.62 5.75 -11.93
C ILE A 111 28.86 5.54 -10.42
N SER A 112 30.08 5.81 -9.97
CA SER A 112 30.55 5.59 -8.59
C SER A 112 29.64 6.22 -7.52
N GLU A 113 29.16 7.42 -7.79
CA GLU A 113 28.37 8.25 -6.88
C GLU A 113 26.93 7.73 -6.77
N GLU A 114 26.35 7.30 -7.90
CA GLU A 114 25.01 6.69 -7.95
C GLU A 114 25.01 5.28 -7.33
N LYS A 115 26.16 4.61 -7.25
CA LYS A 115 26.26 3.20 -6.80
C LYS A 115 25.87 2.99 -5.33
N THR A 116 26.23 3.90 -4.42
CA THR A 116 25.85 3.79 -3.00
C THR A 116 24.33 3.90 -2.84
N TYR A 117 23.76 4.97 -3.40
CA TYR A 117 22.32 5.20 -3.45
C TYR A 117 21.57 4.03 -4.14
N TYR A 118 22.14 3.46 -5.20
CA TYR A 118 21.61 2.28 -5.87
C TYR A 118 21.61 1.03 -4.97
N GLU A 119 22.67 0.72 -4.22
CA GLU A 119 22.67 -0.42 -3.30
C GLU A 119 21.72 -0.17 -2.11
N GLU A 120 21.49 1.07 -1.69
CA GLU A 120 20.41 1.43 -0.74
C GLU A 120 19.01 1.21 -1.34
N CYS A 121 18.77 1.65 -2.59
CA CYS A 121 17.53 1.38 -3.32
C CYS A 121 17.26 -0.12 -3.49
N LYS A 122 18.32 -0.88 -3.74
CA LYS A 122 18.29 -2.32 -3.97
C LYS A 122 18.09 -3.08 -2.66
N GLN A 123 18.69 -2.64 -1.54
CA GLN A 123 18.32 -3.13 -0.20
C GLN A 123 16.86 -2.81 0.13
N TYR A 124 16.38 -1.58 -0.15
CA TYR A 124 14.98 -1.22 0.01
C TYR A 124 14.06 -2.12 -0.82
N TYR A 125 14.38 -2.37 -2.09
CA TYR A 125 13.62 -3.28 -2.96
C TYR A 125 13.69 -4.73 -2.45
N GLN A 126 14.84 -5.20 -1.96
CA GLN A 126 14.97 -6.55 -1.40
C GLN A 126 14.14 -6.73 -0.13
N LEU A 127 13.99 -5.67 0.68
CA LEU A 127 13.20 -5.65 1.92
C LEU A 127 11.69 -5.44 1.71
N THR A 128 11.30 -4.61 0.73
CA THR A 128 9.90 -4.18 0.51
C THR A 128 9.24 -4.80 -0.72
N LYS A 129 10.04 -5.20 -1.72
CA LYS A 129 9.63 -5.71 -3.04
C LYS A 129 8.81 -4.73 -3.87
N MET A 130 9.05 -3.45 -3.60
CA MET A 130 8.48 -2.28 -4.27
C MET A 130 9.64 -1.43 -4.83
N PRO A 131 9.48 -0.77 -5.99
CA PRO A 131 10.50 0.15 -6.49
C PRO A 131 10.74 1.26 -5.47
N LEU A 132 12.01 1.65 -5.24
CA LEU A 132 12.24 2.96 -4.64
C LEU A 132 11.95 4.01 -5.71
N VAL A 133 10.84 4.72 -5.51
CA VAL A 133 10.51 5.93 -6.26
C VAL A 133 11.11 7.09 -5.50
N SER A 134 12.25 7.59 -5.98
CA SER A 134 12.81 8.83 -5.47
C SER A 134 12.37 10.00 -6.35
N VAL A 135 12.22 11.13 -5.68
CA VAL A 135 11.61 12.36 -6.19
C VAL A 135 12.45 13.50 -5.64
N SER A 136 12.80 14.45 -6.50
CA SER A 136 13.71 15.52 -6.10
C SER A 136 13.08 16.45 -5.05
N ASP A 137 13.89 16.97 -4.12
CA ASP A 137 13.44 17.68 -2.92
C ASP A 137 12.63 18.96 -3.23
N GLU A 138 12.79 19.53 -4.42
CA GLU A 138 12.06 20.70 -4.89
C GLU A 138 10.56 20.42 -5.11
N ILE A 139 10.16 19.14 -5.27
CA ILE A 139 8.74 18.75 -5.30
C ILE A 139 8.18 18.76 -3.88
N LEU A 140 8.93 18.28 -2.90
CA LEU A 140 8.48 18.17 -1.50
C LEU A 140 8.42 19.55 -0.83
N THR A 141 9.50 20.34 -0.97
CA THR A 141 9.65 21.67 -0.40
C THR A 141 8.81 22.71 -1.14
N ASP A 142 7.90 23.43 -0.45
CA ASP A 142 6.95 24.33 -1.14
C ASP A 142 7.60 25.56 -1.80
N ASN A 143 8.75 26.03 -1.29
CA ASN A 143 9.33 27.33 -1.69
C ASN A 143 10.24 27.30 -2.93
N LEU A 144 10.66 26.14 -3.44
CA LEU A 144 11.57 26.04 -4.60
C LEU A 144 10.85 26.15 -5.95
N ALA A 145 11.47 26.86 -6.90
CA ALA A 145 11.01 26.95 -8.28
C ALA A 145 11.45 25.72 -9.08
N LEU A 146 10.50 25.08 -9.77
CA LEU A 146 10.73 23.82 -10.50
C LEU A 146 11.13 24.07 -11.95
N GLU A 147 12.43 24.21 -12.20
CA GLU A 147 12.97 24.29 -13.56
C GLU A 147 12.79 22.96 -14.31
N SER A 148 13.34 21.88 -13.76
CA SER A 148 13.09 20.50 -14.20
C SER A 148 12.40 19.68 -13.10
N VAL A 149 11.75 18.59 -13.48
CA VAL A 149 11.16 17.60 -12.56
C VAL A 149 11.40 16.22 -13.14
N SER A 150 12.40 15.51 -12.63
CA SER A 150 12.56 14.09 -12.89
C SER A 150 12.08 13.24 -11.72
N PHE A 151 11.53 12.07 -12.05
CA PHE A 151 11.27 10.99 -11.12
C PHE A 151 12.28 9.88 -11.41
N LYS A 152 12.94 9.38 -10.37
CA LYS A 152 13.96 8.34 -10.49
C LYS A 152 13.44 7.04 -9.89
N PHE A 153 13.16 6.08 -10.76
CA PHE A 153 12.70 4.75 -10.40
C PHE A 153 13.88 3.80 -10.43
N VAL A 154 14.08 3.03 -9.36
CA VAL A 154 15.03 1.91 -9.34
C VAL A 154 14.25 0.60 -9.26
N ILE A 155 14.44 -0.25 -10.26
CA ILE A 155 13.69 -1.49 -10.49
C ILE A 155 14.67 -2.67 -10.49
N ASP A 156 14.56 -3.58 -9.52
CA ASP A 156 15.45 -4.76 -9.39
C ASP A 156 15.03 -5.91 -10.33
N GLU A 157 14.95 -5.59 -11.62
CA GLU A 157 14.74 -6.51 -12.74
C GLU A 157 15.97 -6.53 -13.67
N ASN A 158 16.21 -7.65 -14.36
CA ASN A 158 17.30 -7.76 -15.33
C ASN A 158 17.04 -6.82 -16.52
N TYR A 159 17.95 -5.88 -16.77
CA TYR A 159 17.88 -4.94 -17.90
C TYR A 159 17.56 -5.60 -19.26
N ASN A 160 18.07 -6.81 -19.51
CA ASN A 160 17.84 -7.53 -20.78
C ASN A 160 16.44 -8.16 -20.90
N GLU A 161 15.71 -8.28 -19.78
CA GLU A 161 14.37 -8.88 -19.70
C GLU A 161 13.27 -7.82 -19.43
N PHE A 162 13.66 -6.64 -18.93
CA PHE A 162 12.76 -5.56 -18.54
C PHE A 162 12.04 -4.92 -19.75
N ASN A 163 10.72 -5.08 -19.80
CA ASN A 163 9.89 -4.48 -20.85
C ASN A 163 9.47 -3.04 -20.49
N ILE A 164 10.29 -2.07 -20.91
CA ILE A 164 10.09 -0.65 -20.63
C ILE A 164 8.74 -0.10 -21.12
N GLU A 165 8.27 -0.42 -22.32
CA GLU A 165 7.00 0.12 -22.82
C GLU A 165 5.78 -0.49 -22.11
N ASN A 166 5.87 -1.72 -21.62
CA ASN A 166 4.87 -2.31 -20.72
C ASN A 166 4.83 -1.57 -19.37
N PHE A 167 6.00 -1.31 -18.76
CA PHE A 167 6.10 -0.51 -17.53
C PHE A 167 5.53 0.91 -17.73
N LEU A 168 5.97 1.63 -18.77
CA LEU A 168 5.52 2.98 -19.06
C LEU A 168 4.02 3.03 -19.41
N SER A 169 3.50 2.06 -20.17
CA SER A 169 2.06 1.96 -20.46
C SER A 169 1.23 1.78 -19.19
N LYS A 170 1.64 0.89 -18.28
CA LYS A 170 0.99 0.73 -16.97
C LYS A 170 1.04 2.01 -16.15
N MET A 171 2.20 2.67 -16.09
CA MET A 171 2.36 3.93 -15.36
C MET A 171 1.49 5.06 -15.96
N CYS A 172 1.44 5.19 -17.29
CA CYS A 172 0.54 6.10 -18.00
C CYS A 172 -0.93 5.89 -17.63
N ASN A 173 -1.38 4.62 -17.61
CA ASN A 173 -2.75 4.25 -17.25
C ASN A 173 -3.05 4.47 -15.74
N ILE A 174 -2.05 4.25 -14.87
CA ILE A 174 -2.17 4.49 -13.42
C ILE A 174 -2.36 5.99 -13.12
N LEU A 175 -1.61 6.85 -13.81
CA LEU A 175 -1.55 8.30 -13.60
C LEU A 175 -2.49 9.11 -14.51
N ASN A 176 -3.14 8.47 -15.48
CA ASN A 176 -3.99 9.10 -16.49
C ASN A 176 -3.25 10.21 -17.28
N ILE A 177 -2.08 9.86 -17.82
CA ILE A 177 -1.21 10.70 -18.67
C ILE A 177 -0.87 9.98 -19.98
N SER A 178 -0.52 10.72 -21.03
CA SER A 178 -0.08 10.14 -22.30
C SER A 178 1.36 9.63 -22.23
N ARG A 179 1.70 8.62 -23.04
CA ARG A 179 3.10 8.20 -23.27
C ARG A 179 3.97 9.33 -23.85
N ASN A 180 3.33 10.30 -24.52
CA ASN A 180 3.94 11.51 -25.08
C ASN A 180 4.21 12.61 -24.03
N ASP A 181 3.74 12.43 -22.79
CA ASP A 181 3.94 13.37 -21.69
C ASP A 181 5.19 13.04 -20.86
N ILE A 182 5.89 11.96 -21.21
CA ILE A 182 7.04 11.39 -20.51
C ILE A 182 8.27 11.45 -21.42
N ASP A 183 9.27 12.22 -21.02
CA ASP A 183 10.57 12.34 -21.67
C ASP A 183 11.57 11.48 -20.88
N ILE A 184 12.08 10.40 -21.47
CA ILE A 184 13.05 9.51 -20.80
C ILE A 184 14.41 10.23 -20.82
N ARG A 185 14.92 10.61 -19.64
CA ARG A 185 16.18 11.35 -19.50
C ARG A 185 17.39 10.42 -19.48
N LYS A 186 17.28 9.28 -18.80
CA LYS A 186 18.39 8.35 -18.56
C LYS A 186 17.84 6.94 -18.34
N ILE A 187 18.57 5.95 -18.84
CA ILE A 187 18.47 4.55 -18.41
C ILE A 187 19.87 4.06 -18.08
N GLN A 188 20.03 3.19 -17.08
CA GLN A 188 21.32 2.59 -16.74
C GLN A 188 21.24 1.08 -16.58
N LYS A 189 22.33 0.42 -16.96
CA LYS A 189 22.45 -1.04 -17.07
C LYS A 189 22.84 -1.67 -15.73
N GLY A 190 22.06 -2.65 -15.27
CA GLY A 190 22.12 -3.25 -13.93
C GLY A 190 20.71 -3.69 -13.53
N SER A 191 20.32 -3.44 -12.28
CA SER A 191 18.92 -3.18 -11.93
C SER A 191 18.49 -1.89 -12.64
N VAL A 192 17.38 -1.89 -13.36
CA VAL A 192 17.01 -0.78 -14.26
C VAL A 192 16.72 0.50 -13.47
N ILE A 193 17.58 1.50 -13.66
CA ILE A 193 17.31 2.89 -13.24
C ILE A 193 16.62 3.59 -14.40
N LEU A 194 15.42 4.14 -14.18
CA LEU A 194 14.72 5.02 -15.12
C LEU A 194 14.64 6.43 -14.54
N GLU A 195 15.17 7.40 -15.26
CA GLU A 195 14.92 8.82 -14.98
C GLU A 195 13.95 9.39 -15.99
N LEU A 196 12.77 9.83 -15.52
CA LEU A 196 11.66 10.28 -16.36
C LEU A 196 11.31 11.75 -16.04
N GLU A 197 11.42 12.65 -17.02
CA GLU A 197 10.89 14.02 -16.88
C GLU A 197 9.46 14.10 -17.41
N PHE A 198 8.53 14.60 -16.58
CA PHE A 198 7.13 14.76 -16.97
C PHE A 198 6.84 16.17 -17.50
N MET A 199 6.41 16.24 -18.77
CA MET A 199 5.90 17.41 -19.50
C MET A 199 6.70 18.73 -19.42
N LYS A 200 7.28 19.11 -20.56
CA LYS A 200 7.66 20.52 -20.88
C LYS A 200 6.46 21.46 -21.11
N LYS A 201 5.21 20.97 -21.01
CA LYS A 201 3.97 21.71 -21.35
C LYS A 201 3.21 22.29 -20.15
N PHE A 202 3.61 22.00 -18.90
CA PHE A 202 2.96 22.59 -17.73
C PHE A 202 3.62 23.92 -17.34
N GLY A 203 2.81 24.98 -17.18
CA GLY A 203 3.27 26.20 -16.51
C GLY A 203 3.73 25.90 -15.07
N SER A 204 4.75 26.63 -14.60
CA SER A 204 5.51 26.33 -13.37
C SER A 204 4.64 26.02 -12.14
N GLY A 205 3.62 26.85 -11.86
CA GLY A 205 2.67 26.63 -10.75
C GLY A 205 1.85 25.33 -10.88
N MET A 206 1.43 24.96 -12.09
CA MET A 206 0.74 23.68 -12.34
C MET A 206 1.69 22.48 -12.26
N LYS A 207 2.96 22.64 -12.69
CA LYS A 207 3.98 21.57 -12.62
C LYS A 207 4.07 21.06 -11.17
N LYS A 208 4.21 21.95 -10.18
CA LYS A 208 4.31 21.56 -8.76
C LYS A 208 3.10 20.78 -8.23
N ILE A 209 1.88 21.30 -8.40
CA ILE A 209 0.66 20.67 -7.87
C ILE A 209 0.40 19.32 -8.54
N LYS A 210 0.56 19.23 -9.87
CA LYS A 210 0.42 17.97 -10.59
C LYS A 210 1.49 16.95 -10.23
N MET A 211 2.71 17.38 -9.95
CA MET A 211 3.79 16.47 -9.55
C MET A 211 3.66 15.99 -8.11
N LYS A 212 3.12 16.79 -7.18
CA LYS A 212 2.67 16.27 -5.86
C LYS A 212 1.53 15.25 -6.02
N ALA A 213 0.54 15.52 -6.86
CA ALA A 213 -0.56 14.58 -7.13
C ALA A 213 -0.09 13.28 -7.82
N ILE A 214 0.81 13.38 -8.79
CA ILE A 214 1.47 12.26 -9.46
C ILE A 214 2.32 11.48 -8.45
N TYR A 215 3.09 12.14 -7.59
CA TYR A 215 3.87 11.46 -6.54
C TYR A 215 2.97 10.62 -5.63
N HIS A 216 1.85 11.17 -5.12
CA HIS A 216 0.91 10.39 -4.31
C HIS A 216 0.24 9.25 -5.11
N ALA A 217 -0.16 9.48 -6.36
CA ALA A 217 -0.77 8.46 -7.20
C ALA A 217 0.19 7.34 -7.62
N ILE A 218 1.46 7.66 -7.91
CA ILE A 218 2.55 6.69 -8.05
C ILE A 218 2.69 5.93 -6.74
N THR A 219 2.86 6.66 -5.63
CA THR A 219 3.16 6.07 -4.33
C THR A 219 2.12 5.02 -3.96
N ASP A 220 0.84 5.35 -3.89
CA ASP A 220 -0.13 4.38 -3.37
C ASP A 220 -0.49 3.30 -4.41
N LYS A 221 -0.70 3.68 -5.68
CA LYS A 221 -1.26 2.78 -6.71
C LYS A 221 -0.21 2.01 -7.52
N LEU A 222 1.00 2.57 -7.73
CA LEU A 222 2.10 1.80 -8.34
C LEU A 222 2.69 0.80 -7.33
N ARG A 223 2.70 1.11 -6.02
CA ARG A 223 3.00 0.12 -4.97
C ARG A 223 2.02 -1.05 -5.02
N GLU A 224 0.72 -0.78 -5.15
CA GLU A 224 -0.30 -1.83 -5.24
C GLU A 224 -0.14 -2.69 -6.51
N GLU A 225 0.06 -2.06 -7.68
CA GLU A 225 0.18 -2.78 -8.97
C GLU A 225 1.51 -3.52 -9.16
N MET A 226 2.65 -2.95 -8.74
CA MET A 226 3.93 -3.68 -8.79
C MET A 226 4.01 -4.77 -7.72
N GLY A 227 3.33 -4.58 -6.57
CA GLY A 227 3.09 -5.66 -5.61
C GLY A 227 2.36 -6.86 -6.24
N LYS A 228 1.42 -6.64 -7.18
CA LYS A 228 0.74 -7.73 -7.90
C LYS A 228 1.62 -8.44 -8.92
N GLN A 229 2.66 -7.80 -9.45
CA GLN A 229 3.61 -8.45 -10.37
C GLN A 229 4.64 -9.32 -9.64
N ASN A 230 5.01 -8.97 -8.41
CA ASN A 230 6.13 -9.59 -7.67
C ASN A 230 5.77 -10.84 -6.84
N GLN A 231 4.66 -11.54 -7.14
CA GLN A 231 4.14 -12.67 -6.34
C GLN A 231 5.14 -13.80 -6.05
N ASN A 232 6.20 -13.94 -6.86
CA ASN A 232 7.24 -14.95 -6.70
C ASN A 232 8.44 -14.53 -5.83
N SER A 233 8.51 -13.30 -5.29
CA SER A 233 9.59 -12.97 -4.33
C SER A 233 9.19 -12.02 -3.19
N GLY A 234 9.27 -12.52 -1.97
CA GLY A 234 9.63 -11.73 -0.78
C GLY A 234 8.55 -10.89 -0.07
N HIS A 235 7.26 -11.11 -0.29
CA HIS A 235 6.22 -10.38 0.44
C HIS A 235 6.27 -10.57 1.97
N THR A 236 6.05 -9.49 2.72
CA THR A 236 5.73 -9.52 4.16
C THR A 236 4.26 -9.81 4.45
N TYR A 237 3.38 -9.73 3.43
CA TYR A 237 1.96 -10.06 3.49
C TYR A 237 1.51 -10.85 2.26
N TRP A 238 0.77 -11.95 2.46
CA TRP A 238 0.12 -12.70 1.39
C TRP A 238 -1.27 -13.19 1.83
N THR A 239 -2.20 -13.33 0.88
CA THR A 239 -3.52 -13.93 1.12
C THR A 239 -3.46 -15.44 0.95
N GLY A 240 -4.06 -16.19 1.89
CA GLY A 240 -4.07 -17.65 1.87
C GLY A 240 -2.74 -18.29 2.29
N ALA A 241 -2.49 -19.50 1.80
CA ALA A 241 -1.30 -20.29 2.16
C ALA A 241 -0.09 -19.90 1.32
N LEU A 242 1.08 -19.76 1.96
CA LEU A 242 2.35 -19.41 1.29
C LEU A 242 2.74 -20.48 0.26
N GLN A 243 3.02 -20.07 -0.98
CA GLN A 243 3.48 -20.92 -2.07
C GLN A 243 4.95 -20.65 -2.44
N ASP A 244 5.84 -20.54 -1.45
CA ASP A 244 7.24 -20.18 -1.67
C ASP A 244 8.15 -21.35 -2.12
N GLY A 245 7.56 -22.47 -2.55
CA GLY A 245 8.25 -23.69 -2.95
C GLY A 245 8.98 -24.43 -1.81
N ARG A 246 8.97 -23.91 -0.57
CA ARG A 246 9.65 -24.54 0.57
C ARG A 246 8.72 -25.49 1.30
N ASP A 247 9.30 -26.56 1.83
CA ASP A 247 8.58 -27.55 2.63
C ASP A 247 8.05 -26.94 3.94
N ARG A 248 6.72 -26.90 4.10
CA ARG A 248 6.01 -26.40 5.29
C ARG A 248 5.31 -27.52 6.09
N GLY A 249 5.60 -28.79 5.80
CA GLY A 249 4.89 -29.94 6.34
C GLY A 249 3.48 -30.13 5.75
N ASP A 250 2.63 -30.90 6.43
CA ASP A 250 1.25 -31.18 5.98
C ASP A 250 0.22 -30.08 6.32
N SER A 251 0.66 -29.01 7.00
CA SER A 251 -0.19 -27.90 7.43
C SER A 251 0.17 -26.61 6.69
N PRO A 252 -0.77 -25.96 5.98
CA PRO A 252 -0.45 -24.76 5.19
C PRO A 252 -0.03 -23.57 6.06
N TYR A 253 1.00 -22.84 5.64
CA TYR A 253 1.51 -21.68 6.35
C TYR A 253 0.81 -20.38 5.89
N TYR A 254 -0.12 -19.89 6.71
CA TYR A 254 -0.87 -18.65 6.46
C TYR A 254 -0.12 -17.42 6.95
N CYS A 255 -0.30 -16.29 6.26
CA CYS A 255 0.36 -15.04 6.61
C CYS A 255 0.00 -14.56 8.02
N PRO A 256 0.98 -14.30 8.91
CA PRO A 256 0.73 -13.71 10.22
C PRO A 256 0.49 -12.20 10.11
N VAL A 257 -0.71 -11.84 9.64
CA VAL A 257 -1.14 -10.45 9.42
C VAL A 257 -0.88 -9.58 10.66
N GLY A 258 -0.34 -8.38 10.45
CA GLY A 258 -0.06 -7.44 11.55
C GLY A 258 0.94 -7.96 12.58
N ARG A 259 1.91 -8.79 12.19
CA ARG A 259 3.04 -9.24 13.01
C ARG A 259 4.34 -9.17 12.23
N LYS A 260 5.40 -8.62 12.85
CA LYS A 260 6.76 -8.72 12.32
C LYS A 260 7.38 -10.04 12.76
N ARG A 261 7.84 -10.84 11.78
CA ARG A 261 8.59 -12.08 11.99
C ARG A 261 10.08 -11.78 12.12
N TYR A 262 10.71 -12.35 13.14
CA TYR A 262 12.16 -12.41 13.27
C TYR A 262 12.58 -13.88 13.14
N SER A 263 13.30 -14.24 12.08
CA SER A 263 13.89 -15.58 11.95
C SER A 263 14.97 -15.79 13.00
N PHE A 264 15.10 -17.02 13.51
CA PHE A 264 16.32 -17.45 14.18
C PHE A 264 17.19 -18.28 13.23
N HIS A 265 18.51 -18.07 13.26
CA HIS A 265 19.45 -19.03 12.70
C HIS A 265 19.56 -20.19 13.69
N VAL A 266 19.12 -21.39 13.26
CA VAL A 266 19.11 -22.59 14.09
C VAL A 266 20.32 -23.48 13.77
N CYS A 267 20.60 -23.68 12.49
CA CYS A 267 21.72 -24.45 11.93
C CYS A 267 21.81 -24.19 10.42
N ASP A 268 22.95 -24.49 9.80
CA ASP A 268 23.16 -24.29 8.36
C ASP A 268 22.25 -25.18 7.50
N ASN A 269 22.13 -26.47 7.85
CA ASN A 269 21.30 -27.46 7.17
C ASN A 269 19.82 -27.45 7.62
N PHE A 270 19.32 -26.30 8.06
CA PHE A 270 17.97 -26.17 8.62
C PHE A 270 16.90 -26.74 7.67
N HIS A 271 16.99 -26.44 6.37
CA HIS A 271 15.99 -26.88 5.40
C HIS A 271 15.92 -28.40 5.19
N GLU A 272 17.05 -29.12 5.27
CA GLU A 272 17.02 -30.58 5.33
C GLU A 272 16.55 -31.09 6.70
N LYS A 273 17.05 -30.54 7.82
CA LYS A 273 16.69 -30.98 9.18
C LYS A 273 15.18 -30.91 9.43
N VAL A 274 14.52 -29.84 8.98
CA VAL A 274 13.08 -29.62 9.21
C VAL A 274 12.18 -30.04 8.03
N LYS A 275 12.67 -30.85 7.07
CA LYS A 275 11.87 -31.33 5.94
C LYS A 275 10.66 -32.17 6.41
N GLY A 276 9.45 -31.85 5.95
CA GLY A 276 8.19 -32.42 6.42
C GLY A 276 7.66 -31.87 7.76
N TRP A 277 8.39 -30.98 8.44
CA TRP A 277 7.96 -30.42 9.73
C TRP A 277 6.96 -29.29 9.51
N CYS A 278 5.87 -29.31 10.28
CA CYS A 278 4.83 -28.30 10.21
C CYS A 278 5.25 -27.01 10.91
N ILE A 279 4.72 -25.86 10.47
CA ILE A 279 4.83 -24.62 11.24
C ILE A 279 3.65 -24.52 12.22
N CYS A 280 3.94 -24.13 13.45
CA CYS A 280 2.93 -23.72 14.43
C CYS A 280 3.45 -22.59 15.31
N TYR A 281 2.59 -22.07 16.17
CA TYR A 281 2.84 -20.92 17.02
C TYR A 281 2.46 -21.22 18.48
N HIS A 282 3.07 -20.47 19.40
CA HIS A 282 2.79 -20.55 20.84
C HIS A 282 2.78 -19.15 21.46
N GLY A 283 1.63 -18.75 21.99
CA GLY A 283 1.48 -17.51 22.75
C GLY A 283 1.97 -17.71 24.18
N THR A 284 2.76 -16.76 24.70
CA THR A 284 3.23 -16.80 26.10
C THR A 284 3.22 -15.40 26.72
N LYS A 285 3.57 -15.31 28.01
CA LYS A 285 3.70 -14.02 28.73
C LYS A 285 5.06 -13.39 28.43
N PHE A 286 5.11 -12.05 28.37
CA PHE A 286 6.35 -11.32 28.04
C PHE A 286 7.54 -11.74 28.92
N SER A 287 7.29 -11.96 30.23
CA SER A 287 8.28 -12.39 31.22
C SER A 287 8.88 -13.79 30.98
N PHE A 288 8.28 -14.62 30.12
CA PHE A 288 8.72 -16.00 29.88
C PHE A 288 9.36 -16.22 28.51
N GLY A 289 9.30 -15.24 27.60
CA GLY A 289 9.85 -15.40 26.25
C GLY A 289 11.34 -15.73 26.26
N LEU A 290 12.14 -14.94 27.00
CA LEU A 290 13.58 -15.16 27.09
C LEU A 290 13.93 -16.48 27.78
N SER A 291 13.22 -16.88 28.84
CA SER A 291 13.47 -18.18 29.49
C SER A 291 13.08 -19.37 28.60
N ILE A 292 12.07 -19.24 27.75
CA ILE A 292 11.74 -20.28 26.76
C ILE A 292 12.82 -20.34 25.67
N LEU A 293 13.30 -19.20 25.18
CA LEU A 293 14.37 -19.15 24.17
C LEU A 293 15.70 -19.72 24.69
N LEU A 294 16.03 -19.49 25.97
CA LEU A 294 17.29 -19.94 26.59
C LEU A 294 17.21 -21.33 27.25
N SER A 295 16.01 -21.90 27.45
CA SER A 295 15.85 -23.13 28.24
C SER A 295 14.73 -24.05 27.76
N GLY A 296 14.22 -23.85 26.54
CA GLY A 296 13.20 -24.71 25.93
C GLY A 296 11.81 -24.60 26.55
N LEU A 297 10.95 -25.57 26.25
CA LEU A 297 9.55 -25.59 26.66
C LEU A 297 9.26 -26.61 27.76
N LYS A 298 8.53 -26.18 28.79
CA LYS A 298 7.90 -27.08 29.78
C LYS A 298 6.51 -27.52 29.31
N PRO A 299 6.08 -28.76 29.56
CA PRO A 299 4.70 -29.19 29.34
C PRO A 299 3.68 -28.30 30.06
N ALA A 300 2.51 -28.13 29.45
CA ALA A 300 1.42 -27.37 30.06
C ALA A 300 0.88 -28.08 31.31
N THR A 301 0.54 -27.30 32.34
CA THR A 301 -0.14 -27.78 33.55
C THR A 301 -1.65 -27.94 33.36
N ALA A 302 -2.24 -27.17 32.44
CA ALA A 302 -3.59 -27.42 31.95
C ALA A 302 -3.54 -28.51 30.86
N ILE A 303 -4.43 -29.51 30.98
CA ILE A 303 -4.36 -30.76 30.20
C ILE A 303 -5.69 -31.08 29.47
N SER A 304 -6.37 -30.06 28.94
CA SER A 304 -7.65 -30.19 28.21
C SER A 304 -7.65 -31.26 27.13
N HIS A 305 -6.52 -31.40 26.43
CA HIS A 305 -6.22 -32.40 25.40
C HIS A 305 -5.07 -33.34 25.82
N GLY A 306 -4.83 -33.49 27.12
CA GLY A 306 -3.72 -34.28 27.71
C GLY A 306 -2.44 -33.49 28.02
N LYS A 307 -1.43 -34.20 28.55
CA LYS A 307 -0.10 -33.64 28.88
C LYS A 307 0.78 -33.54 27.63
N GLY A 308 1.40 -32.38 27.44
CA GLY A 308 2.37 -32.10 26.37
C GLY A 308 2.64 -30.61 26.22
N ILE A 309 3.27 -30.21 25.11
CA ILE A 309 3.47 -28.81 24.73
C ILE A 309 2.27 -28.35 23.89
N TYR A 310 1.60 -27.27 24.28
CA TYR A 310 0.45 -26.75 23.55
C TYR A 310 0.88 -25.72 22.50
N ALA A 311 0.39 -25.87 21.27
CA ALA A 311 0.66 -25.00 20.13
C ALA A 311 -0.56 -24.90 19.19
N SER A 312 -0.46 -24.09 18.14
CA SER A 312 -1.52 -23.93 17.13
C SER A 312 -0.95 -23.58 15.76
N PRO A 313 -1.50 -24.09 14.64
CA PRO A 313 -1.18 -23.55 13.32
C PRO A 313 -1.74 -22.14 13.12
N SER A 314 -2.69 -21.69 13.95
CA SER A 314 -3.25 -20.33 13.92
C SER A 314 -2.49 -19.38 14.83
N ILE A 315 -1.81 -18.43 14.21
CA ILE A 315 -1.26 -17.24 14.89
C ILE A 315 -2.37 -16.36 15.48
N ILE A 316 -3.56 -16.34 14.88
CA ILE A 316 -4.72 -15.57 15.37
C ILE A 316 -5.21 -16.16 16.69
N TYR A 317 -5.37 -17.49 16.78
CA TYR A 317 -5.77 -18.19 18.00
C TYR A 317 -4.82 -17.91 19.18
N VAL A 318 -3.51 -18.10 18.98
CA VAL A 318 -2.54 -17.86 20.06
C VAL A 318 -2.31 -16.38 20.36
N SER A 319 -2.80 -15.47 19.52
CA SER A 319 -2.86 -14.03 19.84
C SER A 319 -3.86 -13.71 20.95
N HIS A 320 -4.75 -14.64 21.34
CA HIS A 320 -5.68 -14.40 22.44
C HIS A 320 -4.94 -14.15 23.77
N PRO A 321 -5.34 -13.15 24.59
CA PRO A 321 -4.63 -12.76 25.81
C PRO A 321 -4.45 -13.85 26.89
N ARG A 322 -5.22 -14.96 26.84
CA ARG A 322 -4.98 -16.14 27.70
C ARG A 322 -3.61 -16.78 27.41
N TYR A 323 -3.21 -16.84 26.14
CA TYR A 323 -1.95 -17.44 25.70
C TYR A 323 -0.87 -16.36 25.55
N SER A 324 -1.02 -15.46 24.57
CA SER A 324 -0.07 -14.36 24.33
C SER A 324 -0.48 -13.11 25.12
N LYS A 325 0.08 -12.93 26.32
CA LYS A 325 -0.29 -11.78 27.17
C LYS A 325 0.15 -10.47 26.52
N VAL A 326 -0.81 -9.58 26.29
CA VAL A 326 -0.55 -8.18 25.90
C VAL A 326 0.16 -7.44 27.04
N ARG A 327 1.22 -6.71 26.71
CA ARG A 327 1.93 -5.78 27.59
C ARG A 327 1.68 -4.36 27.09
N GLU A 328 1.29 -3.46 27.98
CA GLU A 328 1.36 -2.02 27.73
C GLU A 328 2.83 -1.56 27.87
N ILE A 329 3.29 -0.72 26.95
CA ILE A 329 4.61 -0.08 26.96
C ILE A 329 4.46 1.24 27.71
N ASN A 330 5.14 1.39 28.84
CA ASN A 330 5.07 2.63 29.61
C ASN A 330 5.76 3.78 28.86
N LEU A 331 5.34 5.03 29.07
CA LEU A 331 5.95 6.20 28.41
C LEU A 331 7.46 6.30 28.67
N SER A 332 7.92 5.92 29.87
CA SER A 332 9.34 5.85 30.24
C SER A 332 10.12 4.72 29.55
N GLU A 333 9.42 3.71 29.00
CA GLU A 333 10.03 2.59 28.27
C GLU A 333 10.08 2.85 26.77
N GLN A 334 9.26 3.76 26.22
CA GLN A 334 9.15 4.01 24.78
C GLN A 334 10.47 4.46 24.12
N SER A 335 11.36 5.13 24.86
CA SER A 335 12.71 5.49 24.40
C SER A 335 13.60 4.27 24.12
N SER A 336 13.30 3.11 24.73
CA SER A 336 14.00 1.83 24.52
C SER A 336 13.39 1.00 23.38
N PHE A 337 12.34 1.46 22.71
CA PHE A 337 11.74 0.79 21.55
C PHE A 337 12.04 1.56 20.25
N PHE A 338 12.67 0.88 19.28
CA PHE A 338 12.97 1.44 17.95
C PHE A 338 11.73 1.86 17.13
N LYS A 339 10.53 1.47 17.54
CA LYS A 339 9.25 1.96 17.00
C LYS A 339 8.36 2.43 18.14
N ARG A 340 7.69 3.57 17.93
CA ARG A 340 6.63 4.05 18.82
C ARG A 340 5.48 3.03 18.85
N GLY A 341 4.76 3.00 19.97
CA GLY A 341 3.59 2.14 20.18
C GLY A 341 3.22 2.06 21.65
N LYS A 342 1.98 1.65 21.93
CA LYS A 342 1.44 1.57 23.29
C LYS A 342 1.31 0.13 23.78
N TYR A 343 1.10 -0.83 22.89
CA TYR A 343 0.94 -2.24 23.25
C TYR A 343 1.91 -3.11 22.46
N VAL A 344 2.51 -4.09 23.14
CA VAL A 344 3.32 -5.16 22.54
C VAL A 344 2.79 -6.53 22.93
N GLN A 345 2.83 -7.45 21.99
CA GLN A 345 2.42 -8.84 22.17
C GLN A 345 3.34 -9.74 21.33
N PHE A 346 3.74 -10.92 21.81
CA PHE A 346 4.51 -11.87 21.00
C PHE A 346 4.06 -13.32 21.14
N ALA A 347 4.27 -14.07 20.05
CA ALA A 347 4.19 -15.52 20.02
C ALA A 347 5.52 -16.07 19.47
N LEU A 348 5.89 -17.27 19.89
CA LEU A 348 7.04 -17.98 19.32
C LEU A 348 6.56 -18.80 18.12
N GLU A 349 7.35 -18.83 17.05
CA GLU A 349 7.15 -19.69 15.88
C GLU A 349 8.01 -20.95 16.03
N TYR A 350 7.40 -22.10 15.73
CA TYR A 350 8.02 -23.40 15.83
C TYR A 350 7.92 -24.19 14.53
N ARG A 351 8.93 -25.03 14.29
CA ARG A 351 8.80 -26.24 13.46
C ARG A 351 8.50 -27.43 14.36
N VAL A 352 7.50 -28.23 14.01
CA VAL A 352 7.09 -29.46 14.72
C VAL A 352 7.27 -30.66 13.80
N HIS A 353 7.99 -31.67 14.27
CA HIS A 353 8.14 -32.93 13.54
C HIS A 353 6.83 -33.74 13.65
N PRO A 354 6.20 -34.17 12.54
CA PRO A 354 4.82 -34.66 12.52
C PRO A 354 4.56 -35.85 13.46
N LYS A 355 5.52 -36.78 13.59
CA LYS A 355 5.50 -37.91 14.54
C LYS A 355 5.11 -37.54 15.99
N TYR A 356 5.46 -36.34 16.46
CA TYR A 356 5.22 -35.92 17.84
C TYR A 356 3.96 -35.05 18.00
N ARG A 357 3.21 -34.74 16.92
CA ARG A 357 1.93 -34.03 17.01
C ARG A 357 0.82 -35.00 17.48
N LYS A 358 0.83 -35.27 18.79
CA LYS A 358 0.06 -36.30 19.50
C LYS A 358 -1.45 -36.10 19.42
N VAL A 359 -1.91 -34.86 19.53
CA VAL A 359 -3.33 -34.50 19.43
C VAL A 359 -3.46 -33.29 18.51
N VAL A 360 -4.48 -33.33 17.65
CA VAL A 360 -5.02 -32.19 16.91
C VAL A 360 -6.49 -32.12 17.31
N GLY A 361 -6.88 -31.01 17.96
CA GLY A 361 -8.18 -30.89 18.62
C GLY A 361 -8.77 -29.49 18.54
N CYS A 362 -9.94 -29.36 19.18
CA CYS A 362 -10.74 -28.15 19.14
C CYS A 362 -10.21 -27.03 20.04
N GLU A 363 -10.67 -25.81 19.78
CA GLU A 363 -10.43 -24.62 20.60
C GLU A 363 -10.91 -24.81 22.06
N THR A 364 -10.15 -24.28 23.01
CA THR A 364 -10.39 -24.40 24.47
C THR A 364 -10.70 -23.05 25.14
N LEU A 365 -11.08 -22.04 24.35
CA LEU A 365 -11.44 -20.70 24.81
C LEU A 365 -12.95 -20.50 24.96
N GLY A 366 -13.78 -21.29 24.26
CA GLY A 366 -15.24 -21.16 24.24
C GLY A 366 -15.77 -20.18 23.19
N ALA A 367 -15.05 -20.02 22.07
CA ALA A 367 -15.51 -19.25 20.92
C ALA A 367 -16.79 -19.83 20.27
N GLY A 368 -17.02 -21.13 20.43
CA GLY A 368 -18.27 -21.79 20.04
C GLY A 368 -18.49 -21.79 18.52
N LYS A 369 -19.50 -21.06 18.04
CA LYS A 369 -19.78 -20.90 16.60
C LYS A 369 -18.98 -19.76 15.94
N THR A 370 -18.17 -19.02 16.69
CA THR A 370 -17.39 -17.90 16.17
C THR A 370 -16.15 -18.42 15.45
N ILE A 371 -15.95 -18.05 14.19
CA ILE A 371 -14.75 -18.41 13.42
C ILE A 371 -13.55 -17.66 14.01
N ILE A 372 -12.57 -18.40 14.55
CA ILE A 372 -11.35 -17.85 15.15
C ILE A 372 -10.38 -17.37 14.07
N ASP A 373 -10.16 -18.20 13.06
CA ASP A 373 -9.24 -17.98 11.95
C ASP A 373 -9.96 -18.38 10.66
N PRO A 374 -10.08 -17.50 9.64
CA PRO A 374 -10.79 -17.85 8.41
C PRO A 374 -10.11 -18.96 7.61
N ASN A 375 -8.86 -19.30 7.93
CA ASN A 375 -8.08 -20.33 7.23
C ASN A 375 -8.05 -21.68 7.97
N ILE A 376 -8.37 -21.71 9.27
CA ILE A 376 -8.15 -22.88 10.14
C ILE A 376 -9.43 -23.16 10.94
N ASN A 377 -10.02 -24.32 10.72
CA ASN A 377 -11.25 -24.74 11.39
C ASN A 377 -11.03 -24.90 12.91
N ASN A 378 -11.94 -24.32 13.71
CA ASN A 378 -11.92 -24.38 15.19
C ASN A 378 -11.76 -25.81 15.77
N ASN A 379 -12.11 -26.87 15.04
CA ASN A 379 -12.02 -28.26 15.49
C ASN A 379 -10.60 -28.87 15.40
N ILE A 380 -9.66 -28.20 14.74
CA ILE A 380 -8.28 -28.69 14.52
C ILE A 380 -7.21 -27.63 14.86
N ILE A 381 -7.61 -26.58 15.58
CA ILE A 381 -6.81 -25.38 15.83
C ILE A 381 -5.88 -25.49 17.04
N GLU A 382 -6.07 -26.45 17.94
CA GLU A 382 -5.19 -26.65 19.11
C GLU A 382 -4.43 -27.97 18.98
N TRP A 383 -3.11 -27.92 19.09
CA TRP A 383 -2.21 -29.07 18.96
C TRP A 383 -1.50 -29.36 20.29
N VAL A 384 -1.42 -30.64 20.66
CA VAL A 384 -0.55 -31.11 21.75
C VAL A 384 0.62 -31.86 21.15
N ILE A 385 1.83 -31.36 21.39
CA ILE A 385 3.09 -31.98 20.95
C ILE A 385 3.66 -32.80 22.10
N ASP A 386 4.08 -34.03 21.81
CA ASP A 386 4.67 -34.91 22.81
C ASP A 386 6.07 -34.41 23.24
N ASN A 387 6.28 -34.39 24.55
CA ASN A 387 7.54 -34.03 25.18
C ASN A 387 8.44 -35.25 25.45
N ASN A 388 8.04 -36.46 25.03
CA ASN A 388 8.75 -37.72 25.25
C ASN A 388 9.09 -37.96 26.73
N ASN A 389 8.15 -37.61 27.61
CA ASN A 389 8.30 -37.57 29.08
C ASN A 389 9.40 -36.64 29.64
N LYS A 390 10.12 -35.86 28.82
CA LYS A 390 11.09 -34.86 29.29
C LYS A 390 10.38 -33.70 30.00
N ASP A 391 10.86 -33.25 31.15
CA ASP A 391 10.29 -32.09 31.88
C ASP A 391 10.52 -30.76 31.16
N ILE A 392 11.54 -30.71 30.30
CA ILE A 392 11.88 -29.61 29.40
C ILE A 392 12.17 -30.21 28.02
N VAL A 393 11.62 -29.62 26.97
CA VAL A 393 12.01 -29.88 25.57
C VAL A 393 12.96 -28.78 25.13
N ASP A 394 14.26 -29.09 25.10
CA ASP A 394 15.31 -28.22 24.56
C ASP A 394 15.20 -28.16 23.03
N PHE A 395 15.39 -26.97 22.46
CA PHE A 395 15.38 -26.74 21.01
C PHE A 395 16.70 -27.14 20.32
N ASN A 396 17.78 -27.28 21.10
CA ASN A 396 19.12 -27.66 20.60
C ASN A 396 19.30 -29.18 20.52
N ASP A 397 18.41 -29.95 21.15
CA ASP A 397 18.40 -31.42 21.14
C ASP A 397 18.33 -31.95 19.68
N PRO A 398 19.19 -32.90 19.29
CA PRO A 398 19.13 -33.49 17.94
C PRO A 398 17.78 -34.18 17.69
N ASP A 399 17.18 -34.77 18.72
CA ASP A 399 15.89 -35.46 18.72
C ASP A 399 14.74 -34.56 19.27
N ALA A 400 14.89 -33.23 19.18
CA ALA A 400 13.85 -32.28 19.58
C ALA A 400 12.54 -32.54 18.81
N SER A 401 11.42 -32.70 19.52
CA SER A 401 10.09 -32.81 18.88
C SER A 401 9.60 -31.49 18.28
N ILE A 402 10.21 -30.37 18.69
CA ILE A 402 9.85 -29.00 18.33
C ILE A 402 11.09 -28.09 18.35
N ILE A 403 11.23 -27.18 17.38
CA ILE A 403 12.37 -26.27 17.23
C ILE A 403 11.86 -24.84 17.08
N CYS A 404 12.46 -23.86 17.77
CA CYS A 404 12.12 -22.44 17.60
C CYS A 404 12.77 -21.84 16.36
N SER A 405 11.94 -21.56 15.34
CA SER A 405 12.36 -21.00 14.04
C SER A 405 12.21 -19.47 13.95
N GLY A 406 11.52 -18.85 14.91
CA GLY A 406 11.40 -17.40 14.98
C GLY A 406 10.53 -16.85 16.09
N LEU A 407 10.47 -15.52 16.13
CA LEU A 407 9.66 -14.72 17.06
C LEU A 407 8.68 -13.83 16.28
N MET A 408 7.41 -13.91 16.63
CA MET A 408 6.32 -13.16 16.01
C MET A 408 5.90 -12.01 16.93
N ILE A 409 6.39 -10.79 16.68
CA ILE A 409 6.03 -9.61 17.47
C ILE A 409 4.85 -8.87 16.82
N ARG A 410 3.96 -8.31 17.66
CA ARG A 410 2.92 -7.33 17.30
C ARG A 410 3.11 -6.07 18.14
N VAL A 411 3.01 -4.89 17.51
CA VAL A 411 3.02 -3.57 18.17
C VAL A 411 1.88 -2.72 17.64
N THR A 412 1.10 -2.09 18.54
CA THR A 412 -0.11 -1.32 18.20
C THR A 412 -0.27 -0.07 19.05
N ASP A 413 -0.99 0.94 18.53
CA ASP A 413 -1.32 2.18 19.27
C ASP A 413 -2.44 1.97 20.30
N ASN A 414 -3.41 1.12 19.96
CA ASN A 414 -4.54 0.76 20.81
C ASN A 414 -4.46 -0.74 21.17
N HIS A 415 -5.25 -1.17 22.17
CA HIS A 415 -5.22 -2.56 22.63
C HIS A 415 -5.56 -3.52 21.47
N PRO A 416 -4.80 -4.61 21.24
CA PRO A 416 -4.95 -5.42 20.02
C PRO A 416 -6.30 -6.15 19.90
N MET A 417 -7.16 -6.14 20.93
CA MET A 417 -8.56 -6.60 20.83
C MET A 417 -9.39 -5.83 19.78
N PHE A 418 -8.97 -4.62 19.43
CA PHE A 418 -9.63 -3.75 18.45
C PHE A 418 -9.19 -4.00 17.00
N LEU A 419 -8.34 -5.02 16.77
CA LEU A 419 -7.95 -5.45 15.43
C LEU A 419 -9.03 -6.36 14.81
N PRO A 420 -9.22 -6.36 13.47
CA PRO A 420 -10.26 -7.15 12.82
C PRO A 420 -10.21 -8.66 13.13
N GLU A 421 -9.01 -9.24 13.19
CA GLU A 421 -8.79 -10.66 13.51
C GLU A 421 -8.94 -11.00 15.00
N SER A 422 -9.04 -9.99 15.87
CA SER A 422 -9.23 -10.15 17.32
C SER A 422 -10.70 -10.04 17.75
N HIS A 423 -11.63 -9.86 16.81
CA HIS A 423 -13.04 -9.60 17.08
C HIS A 423 -13.78 -10.68 17.90
N TRP A 424 -13.21 -11.89 18.00
CA TRP A 424 -13.76 -13.05 18.69
C TRP A 424 -13.31 -13.17 20.16
N TRP A 425 -12.40 -12.31 20.64
CA TRP A 425 -11.84 -12.38 22.01
C TRP A 425 -12.84 -12.02 23.13
N GLY A 426 -14.00 -11.46 22.80
CA GLY A 426 -15.01 -11.04 23.78
C GLY A 426 -15.99 -10.00 23.22
N GLN A 427 -17.00 -9.63 24.01
CA GLN A 427 -18.01 -8.64 23.57
C GLN A 427 -17.37 -7.26 23.32
N ARG A 428 -17.79 -6.62 22.23
CA ARG A 428 -17.19 -5.39 21.70
C ARG A 428 -17.42 -4.18 22.62
N ALA A 429 -16.34 -3.52 23.03
CA ALA A 429 -16.37 -2.07 23.22
C ALA A 429 -16.40 -1.41 21.83
N SER A 430 -17.61 -1.14 21.32
CA SER A 430 -17.84 -0.62 19.97
C SER A 430 -17.39 0.85 19.84
N GLY A 431 -16.49 1.14 18.91
CA GLY A 431 -16.19 2.52 18.46
C GLY A 431 -14.71 2.84 18.23
N GLN A 432 -13.79 2.12 18.87
CA GLN A 432 -12.36 2.37 18.74
C GLN A 432 -11.76 1.60 17.56
N LYS A 433 -11.00 2.30 16.69
CA LYS A 433 -10.12 1.70 15.68
C LYS A 433 -8.73 1.49 16.26
N CYS A 434 -8.02 0.46 15.79
CA CYS A 434 -6.63 0.20 16.18
C CYS A 434 -5.72 0.12 14.96
N ASN A 435 -4.60 0.84 15.03
CA ASN A 435 -3.57 0.85 14.01
C ASN A 435 -2.48 -0.16 14.37
N ILE A 436 -2.00 -0.86 13.36
CA ILE A 436 -0.82 -1.74 13.42
C ILE A 436 0.39 -0.90 13.01
N ILE A 437 1.43 -0.87 13.83
CA ILE A 437 2.57 0.04 13.62
C ILE A 437 3.70 -0.69 12.87
N TYR A 438 3.40 -1.12 11.64
CA TYR A 438 4.32 -1.81 10.74
C TYR A 438 4.33 -1.21 9.33
N ASP A 439 5.05 -0.10 9.20
CA ASP A 439 5.94 0.14 8.05
C ASP A 439 7.14 -0.82 8.08
#